data_AF-A0A9P1FFP9-F1
#
_entry.id   AF-A0A9P1FFP9-F1
#
_cell.length_a   1.000
_cell.length_b   1.000
_cell.length_c   1.000
_cell.angle_alpha   90.00
_cell.angle_beta   90.00
_cell.angle_gamma   90.00
#
_symmetry.space_group_name_H-M   'P 1'
#
loop_
_entity.id
_entity.type
_entity.pdbx_description
1 polymer ?
#
loop_
_entity_poly.entity_id
_entity_poly.type
_entity_poly.pdbx_seq_one_letter_code
_entity_poly.pdbx_strand_id
1 'polypeptide(L)'
;MNCNLIRSLCLTLAVVLAVPALAEDKPGTQQPAKLDKQVPVKLDYLLYLPEDYDQQDEWPLVLFLHGAGERGDDLDLVTKHGPPKLIKRGKQFPFIVVSPQCPRNRWWDPFKLTALLDDVVATHKVDPDRLYVTGLSMGGFGSWALAAATPDRFAAVAPICGGGESHWARRISDIPIWVFHGAKDPVVSIDRSQVMVDALKQRGSKVKFTVYPDAGHDSWTETYDNPEFYEWLLEQKRPSKHVSRDSLMSDLHVHEDLARMITGYWSSQAIYAAAKLGIADLLKDGSRTVEELAAETDSDADALFRLLRALASLGIFAEDAPRQFKQTPMSAPLRSDVPGSQRALALMAGDAQHLAWGEILYSIKTGKSAYEHVHGKPLFKHLEEQPERAAVFDAAMTAIHGRETQCILEAYDFSQVNTLADIGGGNGSKITAILQAYPKMQGMLFDLPHVVERAKERIDEAGLSDRCQLVGGSFFESVPEGADTYLMRHIIHDWDDEQSIMILRNCHAAMPSNGKLLLVESVIPTGNEPFAGKFLDLAMLIVPGGKERTAEEYRALYDTAGFELTRIVETSHEVSVIEGVPK
;
A
#
# COMPACT_ATOMS: atom_id res chain seq x y z
N MET A 1 -34.09 26.75 -75.01
CA MET A 1 -33.30 27.94 -74.64
C MET A 1 -33.77 28.43 -73.29
N ASN A 2 -32.83 28.58 -72.35
CA ASN A 2 -33.05 29.04 -70.97
C ASN A 2 -33.79 30.38 -70.89
N CYS A 3 -34.66 30.53 -69.89
CA CYS A 3 -34.51 31.58 -68.86
C CYS A 3 -35.63 31.55 -67.79
N ASN A 4 -35.19 31.28 -66.56
CA ASN A 4 -35.40 32.08 -65.36
C ASN A 4 -36.80 32.33 -64.74
N LEU A 5 -36.87 31.85 -63.49
CA LEU A 5 -37.28 32.57 -62.27
C LEU A 5 -38.78 32.69 -61.93
N ILE A 6 -39.17 31.90 -60.92
CA ILE A 6 -39.68 32.31 -59.59
C ILE A 6 -40.63 31.21 -59.10
N ARG A 7 -40.13 30.36 -58.19
CA ARG A 7 -40.97 29.66 -57.21
C ARG A 7 -40.44 30.03 -55.84
N SER A 8 -41.23 30.84 -55.14
CA SER A 8 -41.09 31.07 -53.71
C SER A 8 -41.38 29.75 -53.00
N LEU A 9 -40.37 29.15 -52.36
CA LEU A 9 -40.50 27.96 -51.53
C LEU A 9 -40.38 28.44 -50.08
N CYS A 10 -41.46 28.25 -49.30
CA CYS A 10 -41.44 28.41 -47.86
C CYS A 10 -40.34 27.50 -47.26
N LEU A 11 -39.23 28.10 -46.82
CA LEU A 11 -38.24 27.42 -46.00
C LEU A 11 -38.68 27.52 -44.54
N THR A 12 -39.34 26.47 -44.05
CA THR A 12 -39.45 26.22 -42.61
C THR A 12 -38.05 25.84 -42.11
N LEU A 13 -37.39 26.77 -41.43
CA LEU A 13 -36.12 26.54 -40.76
C LEU A 13 -36.37 25.68 -39.51
N ALA A 14 -36.26 24.36 -39.66
CA ALA A 14 -36.24 23.45 -38.53
C ALA A 14 -34.87 23.56 -37.84
N VAL A 15 -34.84 24.17 -36.65
CA VAL A 15 -33.70 24.10 -35.74
C VAL A 15 -33.65 22.68 -35.19
N VAL A 16 -32.78 21.85 -35.77
CA VAL A 16 -32.46 20.54 -35.22
C VAL A 16 -31.50 20.75 -34.05
N LEU A 17 -32.02 20.69 -32.83
CA LEU A 17 -31.20 20.47 -31.64
C LEU A 17 -30.64 19.05 -31.75
N ALA A 18 -29.37 18.93 -32.11
CA ALA A 18 -28.66 17.66 -32.10
C ALA A 18 -28.48 17.21 -30.64
N VAL A 19 -29.42 16.42 -30.15
CA VAL A 19 -29.23 15.62 -28.93
C VAL A 19 -28.23 14.51 -29.28
N PRO A 20 -27.14 14.32 -28.52
CA PRO A 20 -26.26 13.19 -28.74
C PRO A 20 -27.09 11.91 -28.56
N ALA A 21 -27.13 11.07 -29.58
CA ALA A 21 -27.71 9.74 -29.44
C ALA A 21 -26.88 8.97 -28.41
N LEU A 22 -27.49 8.58 -27.29
CA LEU A 22 -26.90 7.64 -26.36
C LEU A 22 -26.67 6.34 -27.13
N ALA A 23 -25.42 5.88 -27.20
CA ALA A 23 -25.13 4.55 -27.71
C ALA A 23 -25.83 3.53 -26.81
N GLU A 24 -26.58 2.60 -27.39
CA GLU A 24 -27.22 1.53 -26.63
C GLU A 24 -26.17 0.56 -26.08
N ASP A 25 -26.17 0.38 -24.76
CA ASP A 25 -25.38 -0.63 -24.08
C ASP A 25 -25.73 -2.01 -24.66
N LYS A 26 -24.71 -2.78 -25.09
CA LYS A 26 -24.89 -4.16 -25.56
C LYS A 26 -24.48 -5.14 -24.46
N PRO A 27 -25.44 -5.84 -23.83
CA PRO A 27 -25.13 -6.92 -22.90
C PRO A 27 -24.25 -7.99 -23.56
N GLY A 28 -23.26 -8.50 -22.82
CA GLY A 28 -22.39 -9.60 -23.28
C GLY A 28 -21.15 -9.18 -24.07
N THR A 29 -20.83 -7.89 -24.15
CA THR A 29 -19.57 -7.41 -24.75
C THR A 29 -18.96 -6.27 -23.94
N GLN A 30 -17.65 -6.29 -23.74
CA GLN A 30 -16.94 -5.16 -23.13
C GLN A 30 -16.81 -4.04 -24.16
N GLN A 31 -17.21 -2.84 -23.75
CA GLN A 31 -17.09 -1.66 -24.58
C GLN A 31 -16.06 -0.72 -23.96
N PRO A 32 -15.23 -0.04 -24.78
CA PRO A 32 -14.39 1.03 -24.28
C PRO A 32 -15.26 2.05 -23.54
N ALA A 33 -15.08 2.14 -22.22
CA ALA A 33 -15.76 3.10 -21.38
C ALA A 33 -14.72 4.05 -20.79
N LYS A 34 -15.00 5.35 -20.87
CA LYS A 34 -14.15 6.39 -20.31
C LYS A 34 -14.84 6.93 -19.06
N LEU A 35 -14.19 6.82 -17.91
CA LEU A 35 -14.59 7.56 -16.73
C LEU A 35 -13.82 8.88 -16.70
N ASP A 36 -14.53 9.95 -17.00
CA ASP A 36 -14.03 11.32 -16.86
C ASP A 36 -14.77 11.96 -15.68
N LYS A 37 -14.25 11.74 -14.47
CA LYS A 37 -14.84 12.24 -13.22
C LYS A 37 -13.84 13.14 -12.53
N GLN A 38 -14.27 14.35 -12.22
CA GLN A 38 -13.53 15.27 -11.36
C GLN A 38 -13.94 15.01 -9.91
N VAL A 39 -12.97 14.76 -9.03
CA VAL A 39 -13.19 14.66 -7.58
C VAL A 39 -13.02 16.06 -6.98
N PRO A 40 -14.05 16.62 -6.33
CA PRO A 40 -13.94 17.95 -5.75
C PRO A 40 -12.97 17.95 -4.56
N VAL A 41 -11.98 18.85 -4.61
CA VAL A 41 -11.13 19.16 -3.46
C VAL A 41 -11.79 20.30 -2.68
N LYS A 42 -11.97 20.12 -1.37
CA LYS A 42 -12.47 21.16 -0.46
C LYS A 42 -11.51 21.33 0.71
N LEU A 43 -11.00 22.54 0.87
CA LEU A 43 -10.18 23.00 2.00
C LEU A 43 -10.55 24.44 2.30
N ASP A 44 -10.86 24.74 3.56
CA ASP A 44 -10.99 26.11 4.04
C ASP A 44 -9.58 26.63 4.36
N TYR A 45 -9.27 27.88 3.99
CA TYR A 45 -7.94 28.47 4.19
C TYR A 45 -8.00 29.97 4.44
N LEU A 46 -7.01 30.49 5.17
CA LEU A 46 -6.74 31.92 5.26
C LEU A 46 -5.78 32.33 4.14
N LEU A 47 -6.06 33.46 3.52
CA LEU A 47 -5.21 34.09 2.51
C LEU A 47 -4.82 35.49 2.99
N TYR A 48 -3.52 35.79 2.93
CA TYR A 48 -2.99 37.14 3.12
C TYR A 48 -2.31 37.59 1.84
N LEU A 49 -2.62 38.82 1.43
CA LEU A 49 -1.98 39.53 0.33
C LEU A 49 -1.21 40.73 0.90
N PRO A 50 0.03 40.99 0.45
CA PRO A 50 0.80 42.18 0.85
C PRO A 50 0.06 43.50 0.58
N GLU A 51 0.33 44.55 1.36
CA GLU A 51 -0.36 45.85 1.21
C GLU A 51 -0.15 46.48 -0.19
N ASP A 52 0.99 46.23 -0.81
CA ASP A 52 1.37 46.68 -2.15
C ASP A 52 1.12 45.62 -3.24
N TYR A 53 0.27 44.61 -2.98
CA TYR A 53 0.00 43.49 -3.89
C TYR A 53 -0.30 43.91 -5.34
N ASP A 54 -1.07 44.99 -5.51
CA ASP A 54 -1.44 45.52 -6.84
C ASP A 54 -0.29 46.24 -7.57
N GLN A 55 0.79 46.58 -6.87
CA GLN A 55 1.93 47.34 -7.41
C GLN A 55 3.01 46.45 -8.04
N GLN A 56 2.94 45.13 -7.85
CA GLN A 56 3.88 44.16 -8.42
C GLN A 56 3.12 43.13 -9.28
N ASP A 57 3.83 42.51 -10.22
CA ASP A 57 3.25 41.53 -11.15
C ASP A 57 3.33 40.09 -10.62
N GLU A 58 4.31 39.81 -9.75
CA GLU A 58 4.53 38.48 -9.16
C GLU A 58 5.06 38.60 -7.73
N TRP A 59 4.58 37.72 -6.86
CA TRP A 59 4.88 37.70 -5.43
C TRP A 59 5.38 36.32 -4.99
N PRO A 60 6.37 36.23 -4.09
CA PRO A 60 6.68 34.98 -3.43
C PRO A 60 5.48 34.50 -2.62
N LEU A 61 5.38 33.19 -2.41
CA LEU A 61 4.29 32.60 -1.63
C LEU A 61 4.86 31.68 -0.54
N VAL A 62 4.34 31.83 0.68
CA VAL A 62 4.58 30.92 1.81
C VAL A 62 3.31 30.15 2.10
N LEU A 63 3.36 28.83 1.91
CA LEU A 63 2.35 27.90 2.43
C LEU A 63 2.69 27.57 3.89
N PHE A 64 1.81 27.94 4.82
CA PHE A 64 1.95 27.64 6.23
C PHE A 64 1.02 26.49 6.64
N LEU A 65 1.60 25.43 7.22
CA LEU A 65 0.86 24.28 7.74
C LEU A 65 0.84 24.29 9.27
N HIS A 66 -0.35 24.35 9.85
CA HIS A 66 -0.55 24.35 11.30
C HIS A 66 -0.35 22.96 11.95
N GLY A 67 -0.33 22.92 13.28
CA GLY A 67 -0.17 21.72 14.10
C GLY A 67 -1.47 20.94 14.30
N ALA A 68 -1.44 19.85 15.08
CA ALA A 68 -2.65 19.05 15.28
C ALA A 68 -3.76 19.77 16.08
N GLY A 69 -3.40 20.83 16.83
CA GLY A 69 -4.28 21.59 17.73
C GLY A 69 -5.20 22.59 17.04
N GLU A 70 -4.92 22.95 15.78
CA GLU A 70 -5.73 23.90 15.00
C GLU A 70 -6.62 23.21 13.96
N ARG A 71 -6.67 21.87 13.96
CA ARG A 71 -7.57 21.11 13.08
C ARG A 71 -9.04 21.40 13.39
N GLY A 72 -9.87 21.38 12.36
CA GLY A 72 -11.29 21.60 12.53
C GLY A 72 -11.95 22.20 11.30
N ASP A 73 -12.93 23.02 11.61
CA ASP A 73 -13.88 23.70 10.73
C ASP A 73 -14.05 25.18 11.15
N ASP A 74 -13.10 25.69 11.94
CA ASP A 74 -13.05 27.05 12.47
C ASP A 74 -11.69 27.68 12.15
N LEU A 75 -11.66 28.54 11.13
CA LEU A 75 -10.43 29.19 10.65
C LEU A 75 -9.76 30.09 11.69
N ASP A 76 -10.47 30.55 12.72
CA ASP A 76 -9.85 31.34 13.78
C ASP A 76 -8.80 30.52 14.56
N LEU A 77 -8.96 29.20 14.62
CA LEU A 77 -7.97 28.29 15.23
C LEU A 77 -6.61 28.38 14.52
N VAL A 78 -6.60 28.58 13.19
CA VAL A 78 -5.36 28.66 12.39
C VAL A 78 -4.54 29.89 12.79
N THR A 79 -5.17 30.93 13.36
CA THR A 79 -4.50 32.17 13.81
C THR A 79 -3.81 32.06 15.17
N LYS A 80 -3.79 30.88 15.81
CA LYS A 80 -3.18 30.69 17.14
C LYS A 80 -1.65 30.78 17.12
N HIS A 81 -1.01 30.32 16.04
CA HIS A 81 0.45 30.21 15.90
C HIS A 81 0.92 30.66 14.52
N GLY A 82 2.24 30.83 14.37
CA GLY A 82 2.90 31.09 13.08
C GLY A 82 2.53 32.40 12.38
N PRO A 83 2.84 32.49 11.07
CA PRO A 83 2.52 33.66 10.25
C PRO A 83 1.07 34.19 10.38
N PRO A 84 0.00 33.38 10.37
CA PRO A 84 -1.37 33.90 10.50
C PRO A 84 -1.63 34.59 11.85
N LYS A 85 -0.99 34.15 12.95
CA LYS A 85 -1.02 34.86 14.23
C LYS A 85 -0.38 36.24 14.14
N LEU A 86 0.76 36.33 13.46
CA LEU A 86 1.51 37.58 13.30
C LEU A 86 0.76 38.57 12.39
N ILE A 87 0.15 38.09 11.31
CA ILE A 87 -0.73 38.88 10.44
C ILE A 87 -1.93 39.42 11.23
N LYS A 88 -2.59 38.57 12.03
CA LYS A 88 -3.71 39.01 12.89
C LYS A 88 -3.30 40.09 13.92
N ARG A 89 -2.01 40.17 14.24
CA ARG A 89 -1.42 41.21 15.12
C ARG A 89 -0.90 42.44 14.35
N GLY A 90 -1.05 42.49 13.03
CA GLY A 90 -0.65 43.62 12.19
C GLY A 90 0.77 43.54 11.62
N LYS A 91 1.45 42.38 11.71
CA LYS A 91 2.72 42.18 11.00
C LYS A 91 2.46 42.07 9.50
N GLN A 92 3.12 42.91 8.73
CA GLN A 92 3.11 42.84 7.26
C GLN A 92 4.23 41.94 6.76
N PHE A 93 3.94 41.14 5.74
CA PHE A 93 4.89 40.28 5.03
C PHE A 93 5.01 40.69 3.56
N PRO A 94 6.23 40.65 2.98
CA PRO A 94 6.47 40.95 1.57
C PRO A 94 6.25 39.71 0.66
N PHE A 95 5.27 38.87 1.00
CA PHE A 95 4.91 37.65 0.28
C PHE A 95 3.48 37.26 0.61
N ILE A 96 2.85 36.49 -0.29
CA ILE A 96 1.53 35.92 -0.07
C ILE A 96 1.64 34.83 1.00
N VAL A 97 0.68 34.76 1.92
CA VAL A 97 0.58 33.66 2.89
C VAL A 97 -0.70 32.89 2.70
N VAL A 98 -0.58 31.59 2.48
CA VAL A 98 -1.71 30.66 2.40
C VAL A 98 -1.65 29.75 3.62
N SER A 99 -2.72 29.72 4.42
CA SER A 99 -2.81 28.92 5.65
C SER A 99 -4.08 28.07 5.64
N PRO A 100 -4.07 26.88 5.03
CA PRO A 100 -5.22 25.98 5.05
C PRO A 100 -5.51 25.44 6.44
N GLN A 101 -6.74 25.02 6.68
CA GLN A 101 -7.14 24.25 7.84
C GLN A 101 -7.29 22.76 7.50
N CYS A 102 -6.58 21.91 8.22
CA CYS A 102 -6.77 20.47 8.14
C CYS A 102 -8.06 20.06 8.89
N PRO A 103 -8.97 19.27 8.29
CA PRO A 103 -10.22 18.87 8.95
C PRO A 103 -10.04 18.09 10.26
N ARG A 104 -11.06 18.14 11.12
CA ARG A 104 -11.13 17.35 12.36
C ARG A 104 -10.95 15.86 12.03
N ASN A 105 -9.98 15.20 12.66
CA ASN A 105 -9.60 13.79 12.42
C ASN A 105 -8.91 13.47 11.09
N ARG A 106 -8.37 14.45 10.38
CA ARG A 106 -7.50 14.22 9.22
C ARG A 106 -6.05 14.58 9.52
N TRP A 107 -5.19 14.25 8.56
CA TRP A 107 -3.78 14.65 8.50
C TRP A 107 -3.54 15.47 7.21
N TRP A 108 -2.36 16.07 7.07
CA TRP A 108 -1.98 16.76 5.84
C TRP A 108 -1.87 15.77 4.67
N ASP A 109 -2.55 16.09 3.57
CA ASP A 109 -2.61 15.30 2.34
C ASP A 109 -1.92 16.09 1.22
N PRO A 110 -0.77 15.60 0.70
CA PRO A 110 -0.02 16.29 -0.35
C PRO A 110 -0.83 16.57 -1.61
N PHE A 111 -1.77 15.72 -2.01
CA PHE A 111 -2.56 15.92 -3.24
C PHE A 111 -3.50 17.12 -3.10
N LYS A 112 -4.19 17.25 -1.96
CA LYS A 112 -5.08 18.39 -1.70
C LYS A 112 -4.32 19.70 -1.54
N LEU A 113 -3.15 19.65 -0.90
CA LEU A 113 -2.27 20.82 -0.76
C LEU A 113 -1.71 21.25 -2.13
N THR A 114 -1.40 20.28 -3.00
CA THR A 114 -0.96 20.56 -4.37
C THR A 114 -2.08 21.23 -5.17
N ALA A 115 -3.31 20.70 -5.10
CA ALA A 115 -4.46 21.31 -5.76
C ALA A 115 -4.76 22.74 -5.25
N LEU A 116 -4.64 22.98 -3.93
CA LEU A 116 -4.77 24.33 -3.37
C LEU A 116 -3.67 25.27 -3.91
N LEU A 117 -2.42 24.82 -3.94
CA LEU A 117 -1.33 25.62 -4.50
C LEU A 117 -1.53 25.89 -5.99
N ASP A 118 -1.99 24.91 -6.76
CA ASP A 118 -2.30 25.10 -8.19
C ASP A 118 -3.36 26.19 -8.38
N ASP A 119 -4.44 26.14 -7.60
CA ASP A 119 -5.51 27.14 -7.66
C ASP A 119 -5.00 28.53 -7.27
N VAL A 120 -4.25 28.65 -6.17
CA VAL A 120 -3.73 29.96 -5.73
C VAL A 120 -2.71 30.52 -6.73
N VAL A 121 -1.80 29.70 -7.26
CA VAL A 121 -0.83 30.14 -8.29
C VAL A 121 -1.55 30.57 -9.57
N ALA A 122 -2.64 29.89 -9.95
CA ALA A 122 -3.40 30.26 -11.14
C ALA A 122 -4.26 31.53 -10.97
N THR A 123 -4.70 31.82 -9.74
CA THR A 123 -5.67 32.89 -9.46
C THR A 123 -5.06 34.14 -8.84
N HIS A 124 -3.81 34.07 -8.36
CA HIS A 124 -3.09 35.17 -7.73
C HIS A 124 -1.75 35.41 -8.42
N LYS A 125 -1.19 36.59 -8.20
CA LYS A 125 0.09 37.05 -8.76
C LYS A 125 1.26 36.36 -8.05
N VAL A 126 1.42 35.06 -8.21
CA VAL A 126 2.46 34.27 -7.53
C VAL A 126 3.66 34.05 -8.47
N ASP A 127 4.88 34.30 -8.00
CA ASP A 127 6.12 33.84 -8.67
C ASP A 127 6.27 32.33 -8.44
N PRO A 128 6.09 31.47 -9.47
CA PRO A 128 6.14 30.02 -9.33
C PRO A 128 7.55 29.49 -9.00
N ASP A 129 8.59 30.29 -9.20
CA ASP A 129 9.96 29.97 -8.83
C ASP A 129 10.28 30.36 -7.38
N ARG A 130 9.33 30.99 -6.66
CA ARG A 130 9.48 31.45 -5.26
C ARG A 130 8.33 30.97 -4.37
N LEU A 131 8.03 29.68 -4.49
CA LEU A 131 7.12 28.97 -3.60
C LEU A 131 7.88 28.38 -2.41
N TYR A 132 7.40 28.64 -1.20
CA TYR A 132 7.98 28.16 0.04
C TYR A 132 6.94 27.38 0.86
N VAL A 133 7.39 26.39 1.62
CA VAL A 133 6.53 25.70 2.59
C VAL A 133 7.18 25.66 3.97
N THR A 134 6.38 25.95 4.99
CA THR A 134 6.76 25.85 6.39
C THR A 134 5.60 25.34 7.23
N GLY A 135 5.89 24.72 8.37
CA GLY A 135 4.86 24.30 9.29
C GLY A 135 5.43 23.79 10.61
N LEU A 136 4.56 23.75 11.61
CA LEU A 136 4.90 23.37 12.98
C LEU A 136 4.27 22.05 13.38
N SER A 137 4.98 21.21 14.14
CA SER A 137 4.46 19.94 14.67
C SER A 137 3.90 19.07 13.54
N MET A 138 2.60 18.72 13.55
CA MET A 138 1.90 18.07 12.43
C MET A 138 2.18 18.74 11.06
N GLY A 139 2.21 20.08 11.01
CA GLY A 139 2.56 20.84 9.81
C GLY A 139 4.04 20.76 9.44
N GLY A 140 4.92 20.51 10.41
CA GLY A 140 6.32 20.18 10.15
C GLY A 140 6.45 18.83 9.42
N PHE A 141 5.69 17.81 9.85
CA PHE A 141 5.57 16.54 9.11
C PHE A 141 4.94 16.75 7.72
N GLY A 142 3.90 17.58 7.63
CA GLY A 142 3.25 17.92 6.36
C GLY A 142 4.20 18.63 5.38
N SER A 143 5.08 19.50 5.87
CA SER A 143 6.07 20.21 5.06
C SER A 143 7.08 19.25 4.44
N TRP A 144 7.56 18.27 5.22
CA TRP A 144 8.42 17.20 4.70
C TRP A 144 7.70 16.35 3.64
N ALA A 145 6.49 15.89 3.94
CA ALA A 145 5.72 15.03 3.05
C ALA A 145 5.37 15.72 1.72
N LEU A 146 4.95 16.99 1.78
CA LEU A 146 4.60 17.77 0.59
C LEU A 146 5.83 18.02 -0.30
N ALA A 147 6.96 18.39 0.31
CA ALA A 147 8.21 18.57 -0.43
C ALA A 147 8.66 17.25 -1.09
N ALA A 148 8.55 16.11 -0.41
CA ALA A 148 8.92 14.81 -0.96
C ALA A 148 7.98 14.31 -2.07
N ALA A 149 6.70 14.70 -2.02
CA ALA A 149 5.70 14.39 -3.04
C ALA A 149 5.81 15.30 -4.27
N THR A 150 6.29 16.54 -4.10
CA THR A 150 6.41 17.56 -5.16
C THR A 150 7.78 18.24 -5.14
N PRO A 151 8.88 17.50 -5.33
CA PRO A 151 10.25 18.00 -5.11
C PRO A 151 10.63 19.17 -6.00
N ASP A 152 10.06 19.25 -7.20
CA ASP A 152 10.30 20.35 -8.14
C ASP A 152 9.54 21.64 -7.81
N ARG A 153 8.67 21.66 -6.80
CA ARG A 153 7.74 22.79 -6.60
C ARG A 153 8.33 23.92 -5.77
N PHE A 154 9.10 23.61 -4.72
CA PHE A 154 9.50 24.58 -3.72
C PHE A 154 10.91 25.13 -3.95
N ALA A 155 11.06 26.44 -3.77
CA ALA A 155 12.35 27.11 -3.68
C ALA A 155 12.99 26.96 -2.30
N ALA A 156 12.18 26.76 -1.25
CA ALA A 156 12.67 26.52 0.11
C ALA A 156 11.66 25.73 0.94
N VAL A 157 12.17 24.93 1.89
CA VAL A 157 11.36 24.16 2.84
C VAL A 157 11.87 24.43 4.25
N ALA A 158 10.95 24.77 5.16
CA ALA A 158 11.27 25.08 6.55
C ALA A 158 10.36 24.35 7.55
N PRO A 159 10.66 23.08 7.86
CA PRO A 159 9.90 22.30 8.83
C PRO A 159 10.34 22.63 10.26
N ILE A 160 9.37 22.81 11.16
CA ILE A 160 9.59 23.13 12.58
C ILE A 160 9.01 22.01 13.45
N CYS A 161 9.83 21.48 14.37
CA CYS A 161 9.50 20.42 15.32
C CYS A 161 8.67 19.25 14.72
N GLY A 162 9.14 18.72 13.59
CA GLY A 162 8.51 17.60 12.86
C GLY A 162 9.52 16.51 12.48
N GLY A 163 9.09 15.59 11.61
CA GLY A 163 9.92 14.50 11.09
C GLY A 163 9.44 14.01 9.73
N GLY A 164 10.22 13.13 9.11
CA GLY A 164 9.90 12.49 7.83
C GLY A 164 10.64 11.17 7.67
N GLU A 165 10.46 10.54 6.52
CA GLU A 165 11.16 9.30 6.17
C GLU A 165 12.52 9.61 5.53
N SER A 166 13.59 9.00 6.04
CA SER A 166 14.96 9.29 5.60
C SER A 166 15.17 9.09 4.09
N HIS A 167 14.43 8.16 3.47
CA HIS A 167 14.50 7.93 2.04
C HIS A 167 13.96 9.11 1.20
N TRP A 168 13.14 10.00 1.78
CA TRP A 168 12.70 11.24 1.12
C TRP A 168 13.85 12.18 0.81
N ALA A 169 14.95 12.12 1.57
CA ALA A 169 16.14 12.93 1.33
C ALA A 169 16.70 12.75 -0.09
N ARG A 170 16.46 11.59 -0.75
CA ARG A 170 16.83 11.37 -2.16
C ARG A 170 16.18 12.37 -3.10
N ARG A 171 14.94 12.77 -2.82
CA ARG A 171 14.12 13.60 -3.71
C ARG A 171 14.28 15.10 -3.45
N ILE A 172 14.71 15.48 -2.24
CA ILE A 172 14.66 16.88 -1.78
C ILE A 172 16.03 17.44 -1.40
N SER A 173 17.13 16.70 -1.60
CA SER A 173 18.48 17.12 -1.18
C SER A 173 18.95 18.41 -1.86
N ASP A 174 18.47 18.69 -3.06
CA ASP A 174 18.85 19.87 -3.85
C ASP A 174 18.03 21.12 -3.47
N ILE A 175 16.97 20.96 -2.68
CA ILE A 175 16.15 22.06 -2.20
C ILE A 175 16.87 22.74 -1.02
N PRO A 176 16.94 24.08 -0.98
CA PRO A 176 17.30 24.80 0.24
C PRO A 176 16.36 24.45 1.40
N ILE A 177 16.90 23.83 2.44
CA ILE A 177 16.14 23.39 3.61
C ILE A 177 16.72 24.00 4.89
N TRP A 178 15.86 24.58 5.74
CA TRP A 178 16.23 25.05 7.08
C TRP A 178 15.29 24.46 8.12
N VAL A 179 15.81 23.52 8.91
CA VAL A 179 15.07 22.79 9.95
C VAL A 179 15.22 23.49 11.29
N PHE A 180 14.15 23.51 12.09
CA PHE A 180 14.13 24.10 13.44
C PHE A 180 13.54 23.12 14.46
N HIS A 181 14.12 23.05 15.66
CA HIS A 181 13.61 22.20 16.74
C HIS A 181 14.00 22.74 18.12
N GLY A 182 13.19 22.46 19.15
CA GLY A 182 13.56 22.67 20.54
C GLY A 182 14.33 21.47 21.10
N ALA A 183 15.45 21.71 21.79
CA ALA A 183 16.25 20.64 22.37
C ALA A 183 15.53 19.89 23.51
N LYS A 184 14.52 20.52 24.13
CA LYS A 184 13.75 19.99 25.25
C LYS A 184 12.32 19.62 24.85
N ASP A 185 12.05 19.40 23.56
CA ASP A 185 10.71 19.07 23.06
C ASP A 185 10.21 17.71 23.62
N PRO A 186 9.16 17.70 24.47
CA PRO A 186 8.64 16.46 25.06
C PRO A 186 7.56 15.80 24.19
N VAL A 187 7.12 16.44 23.11
CA VAL A 187 6.00 15.98 22.24
C VAL A 187 6.55 15.31 20.99
N VAL A 188 7.52 15.95 20.33
CA VAL A 188 8.22 15.40 19.17
C VAL A 188 9.70 15.36 19.52
N SER A 189 10.29 14.15 19.60
CA SER A 189 11.73 14.05 19.85
C SER A 189 12.51 14.75 18.75
N ILE A 190 13.53 15.53 19.14
CA ILE A 190 14.49 16.17 18.24
C ILE A 190 15.15 15.17 17.27
N ASP A 191 15.27 13.90 17.67
CA ASP A 191 15.80 12.82 16.83
C ASP A 191 15.06 12.72 15.49
N ARG A 192 13.76 13.03 15.46
CA ARG A 192 12.95 13.02 14.23
C ARG A 192 13.45 14.03 13.19
N SER A 193 13.89 15.21 13.63
CA SER A 193 14.50 16.19 12.74
C SER A 193 15.96 15.86 12.47
N GLN A 194 16.71 15.38 13.47
CA GLN A 194 18.10 14.99 13.32
C GLN A 194 18.29 13.91 12.25
N VAL A 195 17.45 12.86 12.25
CA VAL A 195 17.49 11.78 11.24
C VAL A 195 17.33 12.32 9.82
N MET A 196 16.40 13.26 9.60
CA MET A 196 16.21 13.88 8.29
C MET A 196 17.39 14.76 7.89
N VAL A 197 17.89 15.59 8.82
CA VAL A 197 19.07 16.44 8.60
C VAL A 197 20.29 15.60 8.23
N ASP A 198 20.51 14.48 8.93
CA ASP A 198 21.64 13.59 8.66
C ASP A 198 21.49 12.91 7.30
N ALA A 199 20.29 12.41 6.97
CA ALA A 199 20.02 11.83 5.65
C ALA A 199 20.25 12.84 4.50
N LEU A 200 19.92 14.11 4.71
CA LEU A 200 20.17 15.20 3.75
C LEU A 200 21.67 15.54 3.64
N LYS A 201 22.37 15.65 4.77
CA LYS A 201 23.83 15.90 4.80
C LYS A 201 24.62 14.78 4.12
N GLN A 202 24.22 13.52 4.32
CA GLN A 202 24.82 12.36 3.64
C GLN A 202 24.70 12.44 2.11
N ARG A 203 23.75 13.23 1.60
CA ARG A 203 23.53 13.45 0.16
C ARG A 203 24.14 14.77 -0.34
N GLY A 204 24.96 15.44 0.47
CA GLY A 204 25.60 16.69 0.10
C GLY A 204 24.68 17.91 0.15
N SER A 205 23.48 17.79 0.72
CA SER A 205 22.59 18.94 0.92
C SER A 205 23.23 19.98 1.85
N LYS A 206 23.02 21.25 1.54
CA LYS A 206 23.41 22.39 2.39
C LYS A 206 22.34 22.70 3.45
N VAL A 207 21.67 21.67 3.96
CA VAL A 207 20.61 21.81 4.96
C VAL A 207 21.13 22.53 6.20
N LYS A 208 20.38 23.54 6.65
CA LYS A 208 20.61 24.23 7.93
C LYS A 208 19.78 23.54 9.01
N PHE A 209 20.33 23.42 10.21
CA PHE A 209 19.60 22.90 11.36
C PHE A 209 19.84 23.80 12.58
N THR A 210 18.78 24.46 13.03
CA THR A 210 18.79 25.29 14.23
C THR A 210 18.10 24.54 15.36
N VAL A 211 18.84 24.34 16.44
CA VAL A 211 18.33 23.74 17.67
C VAL A 211 18.30 24.80 18.75
N TYR A 212 17.11 25.12 19.27
CA TYR A 212 16.96 26.04 20.38
C TYR A 212 17.18 25.30 21.70
N PRO A 213 18.26 25.60 22.44
CA PRO A 213 18.72 24.77 23.55
C PRO A 213 17.72 24.72 24.72
N ASP A 214 16.94 25.77 24.92
CA ASP A 214 16.00 25.88 26.03
C ASP A 214 14.53 25.72 25.63
N ALA A 215 14.22 25.69 24.34
CA ALA A 215 12.85 25.54 23.87
C ALA A 215 12.33 24.11 24.04
N GLY A 216 11.07 24.00 24.48
CA GLY A 216 10.28 22.76 24.44
C GLY A 216 9.63 22.56 23.08
N HIS A 217 8.36 22.14 23.05
CA HIS A 217 7.64 21.91 21.78
C HIS A 217 7.48 23.19 20.94
N ASP A 218 7.23 24.33 21.60
CA ASP A 218 7.11 25.64 20.94
C ASP A 218 8.49 26.20 20.56
N SER A 219 9.08 25.62 19.52
CA SER A 219 10.24 26.17 18.82
C SER A 219 9.84 27.11 17.66
N TRP A 220 8.55 27.14 17.33
CA TRP A 220 8.03 27.94 16.23
C TRP A 220 7.87 29.42 16.61
N THR A 221 7.61 29.78 17.86
CA THR A 221 7.51 31.19 18.26
C THR A 221 8.85 31.90 18.03
N GLU A 222 9.94 31.32 18.54
CA GLU A 222 11.29 31.86 18.33
C GLU A 222 11.66 31.91 16.83
N THR A 223 11.28 30.88 16.07
CA THR A 223 11.54 30.82 14.62
C THR A 223 10.76 31.87 13.82
N TYR A 224 9.47 32.05 14.08
CA TYR A 224 8.63 33.00 13.33
C TYR A 224 8.77 34.45 13.81
N ASP A 225 9.32 34.67 15.01
CA ASP A 225 9.72 36.01 15.45
C ASP A 225 11.09 36.43 14.90
N ASN A 226 11.90 35.48 14.41
CA ASN A 226 13.20 35.74 13.79
C ASN A 226 13.07 36.39 12.38
N PRO A 227 13.54 37.63 12.16
CA PRO A 227 13.54 38.25 10.83
C PRO A 227 14.40 37.52 9.80
N GLU A 228 15.54 36.96 10.21
CA GLU A 228 16.50 36.26 9.33
C GLU A 228 15.86 35.03 8.67
N PHE A 229 14.85 34.44 9.31
CA PHE A 229 14.09 33.33 8.74
C PHE A 229 13.40 33.74 7.43
N TYR A 230 12.75 34.90 7.43
CA TYR A 230 12.02 35.42 6.28
C TYR A 230 12.95 35.97 5.20
N GLU A 231 14.04 36.62 5.60
CA GLU A 231 15.11 37.04 4.69
C GLU A 231 15.69 35.83 3.94
N TRP A 232 16.00 34.75 4.66
CA TRP A 232 16.49 33.52 4.06
C TRP A 232 15.51 32.88 3.08
N LEU A 233 14.20 32.85 3.41
CA LEU A 233 13.18 32.37 2.46
C LEU A 233 13.22 33.19 1.18
N LEU A 234 13.22 34.52 1.29
CA LEU A 234 13.18 35.44 0.16
C LEU A 234 14.44 35.37 -0.73
N GLU A 235 15.59 34.99 -0.18
CA GLU A 235 16.81 34.74 -0.95
C GLU A 235 16.68 33.51 -1.88
N GLN A 236 15.81 32.55 -1.56
CA GLN A 236 15.68 31.34 -2.36
C GLN A 236 14.82 31.60 -3.59
N LYS A 237 15.35 31.22 -4.75
CA LYS A 237 14.63 31.16 -6.02
C LYS A 237 15.02 29.89 -6.75
N ARG A 238 14.04 29.16 -7.27
CA ARG A 238 14.30 28.03 -8.16
C ARG A 238 14.99 28.53 -9.43
N PRO A 239 15.98 27.80 -9.98
CA PRO A 239 16.53 28.16 -11.27
C PRO A 239 15.40 28.16 -12.31
N SER A 240 15.14 29.31 -12.95
CA SER A 240 14.08 29.42 -13.96
C SER A 240 14.36 28.42 -15.08
N LYS A 241 13.44 27.45 -15.24
CA LYS A 241 13.57 26.39 -16.24
C LYS A 241 13.33 26.96 -17.64
N HIS A 242 14.37 27.50 -18.27
CA HIS A 242 14.44 27.46 -19.73
C HIS A 242 14.60 25.99 -20.14
N VAL A 243 13.68 25.53 -20.98
CA VAL A 243 13.60 24.19 -21.56
C VAL A 243 14.96 23.74 -22.10
N SER A 244 15.73 22.90 -21.36
CA SER A 244 16.70 21.90 -21.88
C SER A 244 17.58 21.21 -20.80
N ARG A 245 17.01 20.71 -19.70
CA ARG A 245 17.74 19.80 -18.78
C ARG A 245 16.84 18.76 -18.10
N ASP A 246 15.54 19.04 -18.00
CA ASP A 246 14.53 18.17 -17.40
C ASP A 246 14.33 16.83 -18.11
N SER A 247 14.49 16.76 -19.45
CA SER A 247 14.40 15.47 -20.16
C SER A 247 15.48 14.49 -19.69
N LEU A 248 16.70 14.93 -19.36
CA LEU A 248 17.76 14.01 -18.93
C LEU A 248 17.60 13.56 -17.46
N MET A 249 17.06 14.40 -16.58
CA MET A 249 16.94 14.09 -15.15
C MET A 249 15.62 13.40 -14.79
N SER A 250 14.52 13.65 -15.51
CA SER A 250 13.33 12.80 -15.42
C SER A 250 13.62 11.41 -15.97
N ASP A 251 14.36 11.32 -17.07
CA ASP A 251 14.81 10.05 -17.63
C ASP A 251 15.74 9.34 -16.65
N LEU A 252 16.70 10.02 -16.00
CA LEU A 252 17.56 9.40 -14.98
C LEU A 252 16.78 8.82 -13.79
N HIS A 253 15.78 9.54 -13.25
CA HIS A 253 14.97 9.04 -12.14
C HIS A 253 14.08 7.87 -12.57
N VAL A 254 13.54 7.89 -13.78
CA VAL A 254 12.79 6.77 -14.36
C VAL A 254 13.71 5.57 -14.58
N HIS A 255 14.92 5.78 -15.08
CA HIS A 255 15.92 4.73 -15.25
C HIS A 255 16.36 4.15 -13.91
N GLU A 256 16.56 4.97 -12.87
CA GLU A 256 16.93 4.51 -11.53
C GLU A 256 15.79 3.78 -10.81
N ASP A 257 14.56 4.28 -10.90
CA ASP A 257 13.40 3.62 -10.32
C ASP A 257 13.09 2.31 -11.04
N LEU A 258 13.14 2.31 -12.37
CA LEU A 258 12.99 1.10 -13.17
C LEU A 258 14.13 0.12 -12.88
N ALA A 259 15.39 0.58 -12.82
CA ALA A 259 16.52 -0.28 -12.47
C ALA A 259 16.32 -0.90 -11.09
N ARG A 260 15.89 -0.12 -10.08
CA ARG A 260 15.58 -0.62 -8.75
C ARG A 260 14.49 -1.70 -8.77
N MET A 261 13.43 -1.51 -9.56
CA MET A 261 12.37 -2.50 -9.73
C MET A 261 12.88 -3.76 -10.45
N ILE A 262 13.64 -3.60 -11.54
CA ILE A 262 14.29 -4.71 -12.28
C ILE A 262 15.17 -5.53 -11.34
N THR A 263 15.95 -4.87 -10.48
CA THR A 263 16.86 -5.51 -9.54
C THR A 263 16.20 -5.91 -8.21
N GLY A 264 14.88 -5.78 -8.07
CA GLY A 264 14.17 -6.07 -6.82
C GLY A 264 14.38 -7.51 -6.32
N TYR A 265 14.62 -8.45 -7.25
CA TYR A 265 14.94 -9.83 -6.92
C TYR A 265 16.22 -9.99 -6.09
N TRP A 266 17.19 -9.06 -6.19
CA TRP A 266 18.41 -9.08 -5.37
C TRP A 266 18.07 -9.01 -3.88
N SER A 267 17.17 -8.11 -3.50
CA SER A 267 16.71 -7.96 -2.12
C SER A 267 15.97 -9.19 -1.65
N SER A 268 15.07 -9.73 -2.48
CA SER A 268 14.31 -10.95 -2.15
C SER A 268 15.23 -12.15 -1.91
N GLN A 269 16.21 -12.37 -2.77
CA GLN A 269 17.17 -13.49 -2.66
C GLN A 269 18.15 -13.31 -1.49
N ALA A 270 18.54 -12.06 -1.18
CA ALA A 270 19.36 -11.78 -0.01
C ALA A 270 18.59 -12.07 1.29
N ILE A 271 17.31 -11.69 1.38
CA ILE A 271 16.43 -12.00 2.52
C ILE A 271 16.29 -13.51 2.67
N TYR A 272 16.03 -14.21 1.56
CA TYR A 272 15.97 -15.67 1.54
C TYR A 272 17.24 -16.31 2.12
N ALA A 273 18.42 -15.90 1.65
CA ALA A 273 19.68 -16.46 2.12
C ALA A 273 19.84 -16.25 3.64
N ALA A 274 19.58 -15.04 4.15
CA ALA A 274 19.67 -14.78 5.59
C ALA A 274 18.64 -15.58 6.42
N ALA A 275 17.41 -15.74 5.91
CA ALA A 275 16.36 -16.54 6.53
C ALA A 275 16.69 -18.04 6.55
N LYS A 276 17.27 -18.56 5.45
CA LYS A 276 17.71 -19.95 5.30
C LYS A 276 18.86 -20.26 6.25
N LEU A 277 19.84 -19.36 6.36
CA LEU A 277 20.97 -19.47 7.29
C LEU A 277 20.56 -19.21 8.76
N GLY A 278 19.35 -18.74 9.03
CA GLY A 278 18.87 -18.51 10.40
C GLY A 278 19.56 -17.34 11.09
N ILE A 279 20.12 -16.38 10.34
CA ILE A 279 20.87 -15.24 10.89
C ILE A 279 20.06 -14.47 11.93
N ALA A 280 18.76 -14.31 11.69
CA ALA A 280 17.90 -13.60 12.61
C ALA A 280 17.84 -14.29 13.99
N ASP A 281 17.80 -15.61 14.02
CA ASP A 281 17.78 -16.38 15.27
C ASP A 281 19.13 -16.29 16.00
N LEU A 282 20.25 -16.32 15.26
CA LEU A 282 21.60 -16.20 15.84
C LEU A 282 21.88 -14.83 16.47
N LEU A 283 21.18 -13.79 16.03
CA LEU A 283 21.32 -12.42 16.51
C LEU A 283 20.28 -12.03 17.57
N LYS A 284 19.46 -12.97 18.06
CA LYS A 284 18.38 -12.68 19.01
C LYS A 284 18.88 -12.13 20.36
N ASP A 285 20.06 -12.57 20.79
CA ASP A 285 20.63 -12.25 22.11
C ASP A 285 21.64 -11.09 22.07
N GLY A 286 21.94 -10.55 20.88
CA GLY A 286 22.84 -9.40 20.74
C GLY A 286 23.61 -9.36 19.43
N SER A 287 24.50 -8.36 19.33
CA SER A 287 25.38 -8.18 18.17
C SER A 287 26.47 -9.25 18.13
N ARG A 288 26.76 -9.80 16.95
CA ARG A 288 27.78 -10.85 16.74
C ARG A 288 28.66 -10.56 15.54
N THR A 289 29.90 -11.06 15.57
CA THR A 289 30.83 -10.87 14.46
C THR A 289 30.45 -11.77 13.29
N VAL A 290 30.83 -11.37 12.07
CA VAL A 290 30.58 -12.22 10.89
C VAL A 290 31.34 -13.54 10.99
N GLU A 291 32.52 -13.56 11.60
CA GLU A 291 33.31 -14.78 11.77
C GLU A 291 32.59 -15.80 12.66
N GLU A 292 31.93 -15.34 13.72
CA GLU A 292 31.09 -16.18 14.58
C GLU A 292 29.85 -16.71 13.85
N LEU A 293 29.13 -15.83 13.14
CA LEU A 293 27.95 -16.21 12.37
C LEU A 293 28.32 -17.21 11.27
N ALA A 294 29.41 -16.96 10.55
CA ALA A 294 29.89 -17.81 9.46
C ALA A 294 30.29 -19.22 9.95
N ALA A 295 30.91 -19.31 11.13
CA ALA A 295 31.24 -20.61 11.74
C ALA A 295 29.98 -21.41 12.12
N GLU A 296 28.92 -20.76 12.60
CA GLU A 296 27.68 -21.43 12.98
C GLU A 296 26.80 -21.80 11.79
N THR A 297 26.86 -21.03 10.70
CA THR A 297 26.06 -21.27 9.50
C THR A 297 26.80 -22.04 8.41
N ASP A 298 28.01 -22.55 8.70
CA ASP A 298 28.91 -23.20 7.74
C ASP A 298 29.05 -22.39 6.43
N SER A 299 29.37 -21.11 6.58
CA SER A 299 29.40 -20.14 5.49
C SER A 299 30.78 -19.51 5.35
N ASP A 300 31.10 -19.03 4.15
CA ASP A 300 32.28 -18.19 3.95
C ASP A 300 32.06 -16.80 4.61
N ALA A 301 33.01 -16.37 5.44
CA ALA A 301 32.89 -15.14 6.23
C ALA A 301 32.93 -13.87 5.38
N ASP A 302 33.58 -13.86 4.20
CA ASP A 302 33.56 -12.69 3.32
C ASP A 302 32.22 -12.60 2.58
N ALA A 303 31.73 -13.74 2.07
CA ALA A 303 30.42 -13.83 1.42
C ALA A 303 29.28 -13.43 2.37
N LEU A 304 29.30 -13.95 3.61
CA LEU A 304 28.31 -13.60 4.62
C LEU A 304 28.38 -12.11 5.00
N PHE A 305 29.59 -11.54 5.12
CA PHE A 305 29.73 -10.09 5.36
C PHE A 305 29.10 -9.27 4.24
N ARG A 306 29.33 -9.64 2.98
CA ARG A 306 28.74 -8.96 1.81
C ARG A 306 27.21 -9.04 1.81
N LEU A 307 26.66 -10.21 2.16
CA LEU A 307 25.22 -10.40 2.32
C LEU A 307 24.66 -9.48 3.42
N LEU A 308 25.24 -9.51 4.61
CA LEU A 308 24.75 -8.74 5.75
C LEU A 308 24.92 -7.24 5.57
N ARG A 309 26.01 -6.78 4.95
CA ARG A 309 26.19 -5.37 4.59
C ARG A 309 25.15 -4.89 3.58
N ALA A 310 24.79 -5.71 2.60
CA ALA A 310 23.73 -5.39 1.65
C ALA A 310 22.37 -5.28 2.36
N LEU A 311 22.02 -6.25 3.20
CA LEU A 311 20.78 -6.25 3.99
C LEU A 311 20.75 -5.10 5.02
N ALA A 312 21.90 -4.72 5.57
CA ALA A 312 22.01 -3.59 6.48
C ALA A 312 21.74 -2.25 5.78
N SER A 313 22.14 -2.11 4.51
CA SER A 313 21.78 -0.93 3.70
C SER A 313 20.27 -0.77 3.46
N LEU A 314 19.51 -1.87 3.59
CA LEU A 314 18.05 -1.89 3.53
C LEU A 314 17.39 -1.77 4.92
N GLY A 315 18.21 -1.63 5.98
CA GLY A 315 17.73 -1.57 7.36
C GLY A 315 17.23 -2.90 7.91
N ILE A 316 17.50 -4.03 7.24
CA ILE A 316 17.09 -5.37 7.72
C ILE A 316 17.97 -5.75 8.91
N PHE A 317 19.29 -5.67 8.77
CA PHE A 317 20.22 -5.77 9.90
C PHE A 317 20.90 -4.42 10.15
N ALA A 318 21.70 -4.30 11.20
CA ALA A 318 22.54 -3.12 11.41
C ALA A 318 23.96 -3.54 11.74
N GLU A 319 24.94 -2.90 11.09
CA GLU A 319 26.36 -3.00 11.43
C GLU A 319 26.66 -1.96 12.52
N ASP A 320 26.86 -2.39 13.77
CA ASP A 320 27.11 -1.48 14.90
C ASP A 320 28.58 -1.39 15.33
N ALA A 321 29.40 -2.32 14.85
CA ALA A 321 30.86 -2.23 14.81
C ALA A 321 31.38 -2.90 13.52
N PRO A 322 32.63 -2.64 13.08
CA PRO A 322 33.16 -3.22 11.85
C PRO A 322 33.01 -4.74 11.81
N ARG A 323 32.31 -5.25 10.79
CA ARG A 323 31.99 -6.68 10.61
C ARG A 323 31.22 -7.30 11.78
N GLN A 324 30.45 -6.51 12.52
CA GLN A 324 29.59 -6.95 13.61
C GLN A 324 28.16 -6.51 13.36
N PHE A 325 27.20 -7.44 13.43
CA PHE A 325 25.82 -7.19 13.07
C PHE A 325 24.87 -7.49 14.20
N LYS A 326 23.80 -6.71 14.29
CA LYS A 326 22.67 -6.93 15.20
C LYS A 326 21.32 -6.91 14.48
N GLN A 327 20.31 -7.41 15.20
CA GLN A 327 18.90 -7.30 14.86
C GLN A 327 18.44 -5.84 14.73
N THR A 328 17.47 -5.62 13.85
CA THR A 328 16.62 -4.42 13.79
C THR A 328 15.15 -4.82 13.92
N PRO A 329 14.22 -3.88 14.06
CA PRO A 329 12.79 -4.18 13.93
C PRO A 329 12.40 -4.86 12.61
N MET A 330 13.15 -4.65 11.52
CA MET A 330 12.84 -5.22 10.20
C MET A 330 13.32 -6.67 10.05
N SER A 331 14.40 -7.09 10.73
CA SER A 331 14.82 -8.49 10.77
C SER A 331 14.10 -9.32 11.83
N ALA A 332 13.44 -8.69 12.81
CA ALA A 332 12.78 -9.41 13.91
C ALA A 332 11.72 -10.42 13.41
N PRO A 333 10.87 -10.11 12.41
CA PRO A 333 9.93 -11.09 11.86
C PRO A 333 10.59 -12.28 11.13
N LEU A 334 11.88 -12.24 10.82
CA LEU A 334 12.59 -13.38 10.21
C LEU A 334 13.04 -14.43 11.24
N ARG A 335 12.86 -14.17 12.54
CA ARG A 335 13.10 -15.16 13.58
C ARG A 335 12.10 -16.31 13.50
N SER A 336 12.53 -17.51 13.83
CA SER A 336 11.67 -18.71 13.84
C SER A 336 10.78 -18.80 15.08
N ASP A 337 11.13 -18.12 16.17
CA ASP A 337 10.50 -18.23 17.48
C ASP A 337 9.50 -17.10 17.81
N VAL A 338 9.15 -16.26 16.82
CA VAL A 338 8.24 -15.13 17.01
C VAL A 338 6.84 -15.39 16.43
N PRO A 339 5.77 -14.95 17.13
CA PRO A 339 4.43 -14.96 16.56
C PRO A 339 4.36 -14.16 15.26
N GLY A 340 3.74 -14.72 14.22
CA GLY A 340 3.64 -14.08 12.91
C GLY A 340 4.95 -14.01 12.12
N SER A 341 5.89 -14.93 12.40
CA SER A 341 7.15 -15.07 11.67
C SER A 341 6.94 -15.08 10.15
N GLN A 342 7.76 -14.28 9.45
CA GLN A 342 7.84 -14.19 7.99
C GLN A 342 8.96 -15.07 7.43
N ARG A 343 9.63 -15.88 8.26
CA ARG A 343 10.73 -16.74 7.83
C ARG A 343 10.27 -17.75 6.76
N ALA A 344 9.13 -18.39 6.98
CA ALA A 344 8.58 -19.35 6.02
C ALA A 344 8.24 -18.72 4.67
N LEU A 345 7.71 -17.49 4.66
CA LEU A 345 7.49 -16.72 3.42
C LEU A 345 8.82 -16.47 2.68
N ALA A 346 9.86 -16.03 3.38
CA ALA A 346 11.17 -15.83 2.78
C ALA A 346 11.76 -17.13 2.18
N LEU A 347 11.60 -18.26 2.88
CA LEU A 347 12.03 -19.58 2.39
C LEU A 347 11.25 -20.01 1.14
N MET A 348 9.94 -19.85 1.15
CA MET A 348 9.06 -20.21 0.04
C MET A 348 9.36 -19.36 -1.21
N ALA A 349 9.42 -18.05 -1.05
CA ALA A 349 9.65 -17.10 -2.14
C ALA A 349 11.06 -17.21 -2.74
N GLY A 350 12.03 -17.68 -1.96
CA GLY A 350 13.43 -17.74 -2.35
C GLY A 350 13.92 -19.05 -2.98
N ASP A 351 13.17 -20.15 -2.84
CA ASP A 351 13.54 -21.48 -3.34
C ASP A 351 12.77 -21.86 -4.62
N ALA A 352 11.89 -22.86 -4.56
CA ALA A 352 11.24 -23.44 -5.74
C ALA A 352 10.39 -22.43 -6.54
N GLN A 353 9.75 -21.47 -5.87
CA GLN A 353 8.98 -20.42 -6.53
C GLN A 353 9.90 -19.43 -7.27
N HIS A 354 11.06 -19.08 -6.72
CA HIS A 354 12.00 -18.18 -7.39
C HIS A 354 12.45 -18.75 -8.75
N LEU A 355 12.72 -20.06 -8.80
CA LEU A 355 13.07 -20.73 -10.06
C LEU A 355 11.94 -20.67 -11.08
N ALA A 356 10.69 -20.83 -10.65
CA ALA A 356 9.53 -20.67 -11.53
C ALA A 356 9.39 -19.23 -12.05
N TRP A 357 9.61 -18.22 -11.21
CA TRP A 357 9.63 -16.81 -11.61
C TRP A 357 10.76 -16.50 -12.62
N GLY A 358 11.88 -17.22 -12.56
CA GLY A 358 12.95 -17.15 -13.56
C GLY A 358 12.48 -17.54 -14.98
N GLU A 359 11.46 -18.38 -15.09
CA GLU A 359 10.86 -18.85 -16.34
C GLU A 359 9.51 -18.17 -16.66
N ILE A 360 9.25 -16.97 -16.12
CA ILE A 360 8.00 -16.23 -16.36
C ILE A 360 7.64 -16.08 -17.84
N LEU A 361 8.63 -15.97 -18.73
CA LEU A 361 8.38 -15.88 -20.19
C LEU A 361 7.67 -17.13 -20.74
N TYR A 362 7.89 -18.31 -20.16
CA TYR A 362 7.16 -19.52 -20.51
C TYR A 362 5.67 -19.33 -20.23
N SER A 363 5.32 -18.89 -19.02
CA SER A 363 3.93 -18.64 -18.64
C SER A 363 3.27 -17.59 -19.52
N ILE A 364 3.94 -16.47 -19.79
CA ILE A 364 3.39 -15.41 -20.65
C ILE A 364 3.17 -15.90 -22.09
N LYS A 365 4.05 -16.75 -22.62
CA LYS A 365 3.93 -17.27 -23.99
C LYS A 365 2.89 -18.39 -24.14
N THR A 366 2.63 -19.14 -23.08
CA THR A 366 1.84 -20.39 -23.16
C THR A 366 0.53 -20.34 -22.38
N GLY A 367 0.39 -19.41 -21.44
CA GLY A 367 -0.70 -19.36 -20.46
C GLY A 367 -0.62 -20.47 -19.41
N LYS A 368 0.53 -21.15 -19.23
CA LYS A 368 0.69 -22.31 -18.34
C LYS A 368 1.63 -22.03 -17.16
N SER A 369 1.53 -22.83 -16.10
CA SER A 369 2.40 -22.75 -14.92
C SER A 369 3.88 -22.96 -15.28
N ALA A 370 4.72 -21.97 -14.95
CA ALA A 370 6.17 -22.11 -15.06
C ALA A 370 6.72 -23.03 -13.95
N TYR A 371 6.05 -23.12 -12.81
CA TYR A 371 6.45 -24.05 -11.75
C TYR A 371 6.37 -25.50 -12.23
N GLU A 372 5.26 -25.89 -12.87
CA GLU A 372 5.15 -27.23 -13.45
C GLU A 372 6.19 -27.47 -14.54
N HIS A 373 6.46 -26.46 -15.37
CA HIS A 373 7.49 -26.54 -16.40
C HIS A 373 8.89 -26.80 -15.82
N VAL A 374 9.27 -26.06 -14.77
CA VAL A 374 10.61 -26.13 -14.14
C VAL A 374 10.78 -27.39 -13.30
N HIS A 375 9.76 -27.76 -12.52
CA HIS A 375 9.85 -28.87 -11.56
C HIS A 375 9.30 -30.20 -12.10
N GLY A 376 8.72 -30.20 -13.31
CA GLY A 376 8.18 -31.37 -13.98
C GLY A 376 6.88 -31.92 -13.38
N LYS A 377 6.26 -31.19 -12.43
CA LYS A 377 5.00 -31.56 -11.78
C LYS A 377 4.28 -30.35 -11.17
N PRO A 378 2.94 -30.39 -11.05
CA PRO A 378 2.17 -29.33 -10.39
C PRO A 378 2.58 -29.11 -8.93
N LEU A 379 2.36 -27.88 -8.41
CA LEU A 379 2.72 -27.48 -7.04
C LEU A 379 2.24 -28.47 -5.98
N PHE A 380 0.94 -28.75 -5.91
CA PHE A 380 0.37 -29.56 -4.84
C PHE A 380 0.86 -31.02 -4.89
N LYS A 381 1.10 -31.57 -6.08
CA LYS A 381 1.73 -32.90 -6.22
C LYS A 381 3.18 -32.91 -5.73
N HIS A 382 3.89 -31.82 -5.94
CA HIS A 382 5.25 -31.66 -5.39
C HIS A 382 5.24 -31.58 -3.86
N LEU A 383 4.29 -30.86 -3.27
CA LEU A 383 4.16 -30.74 -1.81
C LEU A 383 3.77 -32.07 -1.15
N GLU A 384 2.86 -32.85 -1.77
CA GLU A 384 2.48 -34.19 -1.30
C GLU A 384 3.69 -35.13 -1.12
N GLU A 385 4.68 -35.04 -2.03
CA GLU A 385 5.87 -35.89 -2.00
C GLU A 385 6.98 -35.36 -1.06
N GLN A 386 6.90 -34.11 -0.59
CA GLN A 386 7.96 -33.45 0.18
C GLN A 386 7.41 -32.79 1.45
N PRO A 387 7.25 -33.57 2.55
CA PRO A 387 6.64 -33.09 3.80
C PRO A 387 7.29 -31.84 4.40
N GLU A 388 8.62 -31.70 4.30
CA GLU A 388 9.32 -30.50 4.79
C GLU A 388 8.93 -29.24 4.00
N ARG A 389 8.77 -29.35 2.67
CA ARG A 389 8.33 -28.23 1.84
C ARG A 389 6.86 -27.91 2.07
N ALA A 390 6.02 -28.92 2.25
CA ALA A 390 4.63 -28.73 2.64
C ALA A 390 4.55 -27.94 3.96
N ALA A 391 5.35 -28.29 4.96
CA ALA A 391 5.39 -27.56 6.22
C ALA A 391 5.81 -26.08 6.06
N VAL A 392 6.81 -25.79 5.21
CA VAL A 392 7.21 -24.40 4.90
C VAL A 392 6.09 -23.64 4.18
N PHE A 393 5.42 -24.28 3.21
CA PHE A 393 4.29 -23.71 2.49
C PHE A 393 3.13 -23.37 3.44
N ASP A 394 2.73 -24.32 4.30
CA ASP A 394 1.65 -24.14 5.27
C ASP A 394 1.94 -23.00 6.26
N ALA A 395 3.20 -22.92 6.73
CA ALA A 395 3.65 -21.84 7.60
C ALA A 395 3.67 -20.48 6.87
N ALA A 396 4.04 -20.45 5.59
CA ALA A 396 4.03 -19.24 4.78
C ALA A 396 2.59 -18.73 4.56
N MET A 397 1.66 -19.62 4.20
CA MET A 397 0.25 -19.27 4.04
C MET A 397 -0.36 -18.72 5.34
N THR A 398 0.04 -19.28 6.49
CA THR A 398 -0.38 -18.75 7.80
C THR A 398 0.14 -17.33 8.04
N ALA A 399 1.39 -17.04 7.64
CA ALA A 399 2.01 -15.73 7.80
C ALA A 399 1.40 -14.64 6.88
N ILE A 400 1.04 -15.01 5.64
CA ILE A 400 0.41 -14.10 4.67
C ILE A 400 -1.03 -13.78 5.08
N HIS A 401 -1.83 -14.80 5.40
CA HIS A 401 -3.29 -14.67 5.55
C HIS A 401 -3.77 -14.51 7.00
N GLY A 402 -2.86 -14.41 7.98
CA GLY A 402 -3.19 -14.38 9.40
C GLY A 402 -4.02 -13.16 9.85
N ARG A 403 -3.94 -12.02 9.15
CA ARG A 403 -4.70 -10.80 9.46
C ARG A 403 -6.09 -10.72 8.80
N GLU A 404 -6.32 -11.54 7.78
CA GLU A 404 -7.56 -11.48 6.99
C GLU A 404 -8.76 -11.99 7.77
N THR A 405 -8.58 -13.01 8.62
CA THR A 405 -9.67 -13.61 9.39
C THR A 405 -10.42 -12.58 10.24
N GLN A 406 -9.68 -11.65 10.87
CA GLN A 406 -10.30 -10.58 11.65
C GLN A 406 -11.06 -9.60 10.76
N CYS A 407 -10.50 -9.22 9.61
CA CYS A 407 -11.15 -8.32 8.67
C CYS A 407 -12.45 -8.92 8.10
N ILE A 408 -12.49 -10.24 7.89
CA ILE A 408 -13.69 -10.97 7.45
C ILE A 408 -14.77 -10.94 8.55
N LEU A 409 -14.39 -11.20 9.80
CA LEU A 409 -15.31 -11.17 10.95
C LEU A 409 -15.91 -9.77 11.19
N GLU A 410 -15.16 -8.71 10.87
CA GLU A 410 -15.63 -7.32 10.96
C GLU A 410 -16.54 -6.92 9.80
N ALA A 411 -16.31 -7.48 8.61
CA ALA A 411 -17.04 -7.11 7.40
C ALA A 411 -18.32 -7.94 7.16
N TYR A 412 -18.34 -9.20 7.59
CA TYR A 412 -19.40 -10.15 7.27
C TYR A 412 -20.07 -10.74 8.51
N ASP A 413 -21.40 -10.64 8.57
CA ASP A 413 -22.21 -11.18 9.67
C ASP A 413 -22.49 -12.68 9.46
N PHE A 414 -21.97 -13.52 10.34
CA PHE A 414 -22.23 -14.97 10.36
C PHE A 414 -23.32 -15.37 11.37
N SER A 415 -24.05 -14.42 11.96
CA SER A 415 -25.05 -14.71 13.02
C SER A 415 -26.17 -15.65 12.59
N GLN A 416 -26.45 -15.74 11.29
CA GLN A 416 -27.48 -16.60 10.70
C GLN A 416 -26.95 -17.97 10.24
N VAL A 417 -25.65 -18.25 10.42
CA VAL A 417 -25.02 -19.50 10.01
C VAL A 417 -25.07 -20.50 11.18
N ASN A 418 -25.69 -21.66 10.96
CA ASN A 418 -25.76 -22.71 11.98
C ASN A 418 -24.59 -23.68 11.85
N THR A 419 -24.24 -24.08 10.62
CA THR A 419 -23.18 -25.04 10.34
C THR A 419 -22.32 -24.57 9.18
N LEU A 420 -21.07 -24.20 9.48
CA LEU A 420 -20.09 -23.71 8.51
C LEU A 420 -19.15 -24.83 8.04
N ALA A 421 -19.13 -25.13 6.74
CA ALA A 421 -18.09 -25.94 6.12
C ALA A 421 -16.96 -25.06 5.59
N ASP A 422 -15.76 -25.25 6.12
CA ASP A 422 -14.52 -24.62 5.64
C ASP A 422 -13.81 -25.56 4.66
N ILE A 423 -13.99 -25.29 3.36
CA ILE A 423 -13.48 -26.11 2.26
C ILE A 423 -12.07 -25.63 1.88
N GLY A 424 -11.09 -26.53 1.93
CA GLY A 424 -9.67 -26.15 1.83
C GLY A 424 -9.22 -25.40 3.08
N GLY A 425 -9.69 -25.81 4.26
CA GLY A 425 -9.50 -25.05 5.50
C GLY A 425 -8.09 -25.13 6.09
N GLY A 426 -7.19 -25.93 5.49
CA GLY A 426 -5.78 -26.01 5.87
C GLY A 426 -5.59 -26.40 7.33
N ASN A 427 -4.81 -25.59 8.06
CA ASN A 427 -4.53 -25.83 9.48
C ASN A 427 -5.69 -25.51 10.44
N GLY A 428 -6.86 -25.11 9.94
CA GLY A 428 -8.05 -24.83 10.74
C GLY A 428 -8.07 -23.48 11.46
N SER A 429 -7.04 -22.64 11.31
CA SER A 429 -6.98 -21.33 12.00
C SER A 429 -8.19 -20.43 11.74
N LYS A 430 -8.73 -20.45 10.51
CA LYS A 430 -9.90 -19.65 10.10
C LYS A 430 -11.17 -20.14 10.78
N ILE A 431 -11.52 -21.42 10.63
CA ILE A 431 -12.72 -21.98 11.26
C ILE A 431 -12.66 -21.88 12.79
N THR A 432 -11.49 -22.05 13.41
CA THR A 432 -11.31 -21.84 14.86
C THR A 432 -11.74 -20.45 15.29
N ALA A 433 -11.24 -19.41 14.62
CA ALA A 433 -11.56 -18.02 14.98
C ALA A 433 -13.06 -17.71 14.79
N ILE A 434 -13.67 -18.21 13.72
CA ILE A 434 -15.12 -18.01 13.47
C ILE A 434 -15.95 -18.72 14.54
N LEU A 435 -15.65 -19.97 14.88
CA LEU A 435 -16.39 -20.73 15.91
C LEU A 435 -16.21 -20.17 17.32
N GLN A 436 -15.11 -19.46 17.60
CA GLN A 436 -14.89 -18.71 18.84
C GLN A 436 -15.74 -17.43 18.88
N ALA A 437 -15.84 -16.71 17.76
CA ALA A 437 -16.68 -15.52 17.65
C ALA A 437 -18.19 -15.83 17.70
N TYR A 438 -18.58 -17.04 17.27
CA TYR A 438 -19.98 -17.49 17.22
C TYR A 438 -20.19 -18.79 18.03
N PRO A 439 -20.44 -18.71 19.35
CA PRO A 439 -20.42 -19.87 20.27
C PRO A 439 -21.48 -20.95 20.02
N LYS A 440 -22.52 -20.66 19.24
CA LYS A 440 -23.59 -21.61 18.91
C LYS A 440 -23.39 -22.33 17.58
N MET A 441 -22.48 -21.83 16.74
CA MET A 441 -22.21 -22.36 15.41
C MET A 441 -21.51 -23.72 15.51
N GLN A 442 -21.84 -24.63 14.58
CA GLN A 442 -21.11 -25.87 14.31
C GLN A 442 -20.19 -25.67 13.10
N GLY A 443 -19.10 -26.41 13.04
CA GLY A 443 -18.12 -26.33 11.97
C GLY A 443 -17.79 -27.68 11.36
N MET A 444 -17.40 -27.67 10.09
CA MET A 444 -16.77 -28.78 9.39
C MET A 444 -15.50 -28.28 8.73
N LEU A 445 -14.34 -28.74 9.16
CA LEU A 445 -13.07 -28.47 8.50
C LEU A 445 -12.83 -29.55 7.45
N PHE A 446 -12.71 -29.16 6.18
CA PHE A 446 -12.49 -30.06 5.06
C PHE A 446 -11.20 -29.73 4.31
N ASP A 447 -10.34 -30.74 4.15
CA ASP A 447 -9.09 -30.66 3.39
C ASP A 447 -8.60 -32.08 3.03
N LEU A 448 -7.42 -32.21 2.41
CA LEU A 448 -6.79 -33.50 2.18
C LEU A 448 -6.57 -34.24 3.51
N PRO A 449 -6.65 -35.59 3.54
CA PRO A 449 -6.57 -36.37 4.79
C PRO A 449 -5.37 -36.02 5.68
N HIS A 450 -4.18 -35.91 5.10
CA HIS A 450 -2.95 -35.58 5.83
C HIS A 450 -2.90 -34.12 6.32
N VAL A 451 -3.65 -33.21 5.71
CA VAL A 451 -3.77 -31.81 6.14
C VAL A 451 -4.70 -31.72 7.34
N VAL A 452 -5.86 -32.38 7.27
CA VAL A 452 -6.85 -32.45 8.34
C VAL A 452 -6.28 -33.09 9.61
N GLU A 453 -5.46 -34.15 9.47
CA GLU A 453 -4.76 -34.77 10.60
C GLU A 453 -3.91 -33.76 11.40
N ARG A 454 -3.25 -32.82 10.71
CA ARG A 454 -2.43 -31.77 11.35
C ARG A 454 -3.27 -30.67 11.99
N ALA A 455 -4.47 -30.40 11.46
CA ALA A 455 -5.37 -29.40 12.03
C ALA A 455 -6.02 -29.86 13.36
N LYS A 456 -6.07 -31.19 13.60
CA LYS A 456 -6.69 -31.77 14.79
C LYS A 456 -6.16 -31.20 16.10
N GLU A 457 -4.84 -31.10 16.25
CA GLU A 457 -4.20 -30.57 17.45
C GLU A 457 -4.70 -29.15 17.78
N ARG A 458 -4.78 -28.28 16.77
CA ARG A 458 -5.28 -26.91 16.94
C ARG A 458 -6.76 -26.86 17.36
N ILE A 459 -7.61 -27.70 16.74
CA ILE A 459 -9.03 -27.76 17.08
C ILE A 459 -9.23 -28.24 18.53
N ASP A 460 -8.45 -29.26 18.93
CA ASP A 460 -8.48 -29.80 20.28
C ASP A 460 -7.98 -28.76 21.32
N GLU A 461 -6.86 -28.09 21.05
CA GLU A 461 -6.33 -27.01 21.90
C GLU A 461 -7.28 -25.82 22.03
N ALA A 462 -8.05 -25.52 20.99
CA ALA A 462 -9.06 -24.47 21.01
C ALA A 462 -10.34 -24.87 21.76
N GLY A 463 -10.45 -26.13 22.22
CA GLY A 463 -11.65 -26.65 22.90
C GLY A 463 -12.86 -26.76 21.98
N LEU A 464 -12.64 -27.00 20.68
CA LEU A 464 -13.69 -27.00 19.65
C LEU A 464 -14.03 -28.39 19.12
N SER A 465 -13.43 -29.47 19.64
CA SER A 465 -13.61 -30.84 19.13
C SER A 465 -15.08 -31.29 19.10
N ASP A 466 -15.90 -30.85 20.05
CA ASP A 466 -17.33 -31.18 20.12
C ASP A 466 -18.19 -30.41 19.10
N ARG A 467 -17.64 -29.34 18.49
CA ARG A 467 -18.35 -28.44 17.57
C ARG A 467 -17.71 -28.32 16.19
N CYS A 468 -16.57 -28.95 15.95
CA CYS A 468 -15.85 -28.88 14.69
C CYS A 468 -15.52 -30.28 14.18
N GLN A 469 -16.28 -30.75 13.20
CA GLN A 469 -16.01 -32.02 12.53
C GLN A 469 -14.80 -31.90 11.61
N LEU A 470 -13.92 -32.88 11.64
CA LEU A 470 -12.76 -32.99 10.77
C LEU A 470 -13.08 -33.98 9.64
N VAL A 471 -13.03 -33.54 8.37
CA VAL A 471 -13.41 -34.37 7.22
C VAL A 471 -12.28 -34.35 6.19
N GLY A 472 -11.61 -35.49 5.99
CA GLY A 472 -10.59 -35.66 4.97
C GLY A 472 -11.20 -36.03 3.62
N GLY A 473 -10.79 -35.36 2.54
CA GLY A 473 -11.25 -35.68 1.18
C GLY A 473 -10.64 -34.78 0.11
N SER A 474 -11.16 -34.87 -1.11
CA SER A 474 -10.78 -34.02 -2.24
C SER A 474 -12.01 -33.28 -2.76
N PHE A 475 -11.97 -31.95 -2.78
CA PHE A 475 -13.07 -31.13 -3.31
C PHE A 475 -13.30 -31.33 -4.81
N PHE A 476 -12.39 -31.99 -5.54
CA PHE A 476 -12.59 -32.37 -6.93
C PHE A 476 -13.53 -33.58 -7.07
N GLU A 477 -13.66 -34.37 -6.01
CA GLU A 477 -14.53 -35.55 -5.97
C GLU A 477 -15.86 -35.21 -5.29
N SER A 478 -15.81 -34.67 -4.07
CA SER A 478 -17.00 -34.26 -3.30
C SER A 478 -16.60 -33.37 -2.11
N VAL A 479 -17.57 -32.69 -1.51
CA VAL A 479 -17.41 -31.94 -0.25
C VAL A 479 -18.44 -32.45 0.78
N PRO A 480 -18.24 -32.25 2.10
CA PRO A 480 -19.16 -32.76 3.11
C PRO A 480 -20.56 -32.16 2.97
N GLU A 481 -21.59 -32.99 3.15
CA GLU A 481 -22.99 -32.57 3.22
C GLU A 481 -23.37 -32.09 4.64
N GLY A 482 -24.48 -31.34 4.76
CA GLY A 482 -25.08 -30.98 6.04
C GLY A 482 -24.67 -29.62 6.62
N ALA A 483 -23.86 -28.84 5.91
CA ALA A 483 -23.60 -27.44 6.23
C ALA A 483 -24.63 -26.51 5.56
N ASP A 484 -24.96 -25.39 6.20
CA ASP A 484 -25.80 -24.34 5.61
C ASP A 484 -24.96 -23.21 4.99
N THR A 485 -23.66 -23.15 5.27
CA THR A 485 -22.73 -22.23 4.60
C THR A 485 -21.42 -22.93 4.27
N TYR A 486 -20.94 -22.76 3.04
CA TYR A 486 -19.66 -23.27 2.57
C TYR A 486 -18.73 -22.08 2.32
N LEU A 487 -17.55 -22.11 2.93
CA LEU A 487 -16.57 -21.03 2.90
C LEU A 487 -15.26 -21.55 2.30
N MET A 488 -14.75 -20.84 1.30
CA MET A 488 -13.43 -21.07 0.72
C MET A 488 -12.64 -19.76 0.79
N ARG A 489 -11.38 -19.82 1.19
CA ARG A 489 -10.49 -18.64 1.24
C ARG A 489 -9.19 -18.97 0.54
N HIS A 490 -8.81 -18.19 -0.47
CA HIS A 490 -7.59 -18.42 -1.24
C HIS A 490 -7.55 -19.87 -1.74
N ILE A 491 -8.64 -20.30 -2.37
CA ILE A 491 -8.78 -21.67 -2.93
C ILE A 491 -9.08 -21.57 -4.41
N ILE A 492 -10.09 -20.78 -4.79
CA ILE A 492 -10.56 -20.72 -6.17
C ILE A 492 -9.51 -20.02 -7.05
N HIS A 493 -8.68 -19.15 -6.47
CA HIS A 493 -7.59 -18.52 -7.22
C HIS A 493 -6.45 -19.47 -7.62
N ASP A 494 -6.31 -20.64 -6.97
CA ASP A 494 -5.25 -21.62 -7.27
C ASP A 494 -5.54 -22.39 -8.56
N TRP A 495 -6.79 -22.34 -9.02
CA TRP A 495 -7.30 -23.21 -10.08
C TRP A 495 -7.75 -22.42 -11.30
N ASP A 496 -7.65 -23.05 -12.47
CA ASP A 496 -8.24 -22.53 -13.69
C ASP A 496 -9.78 -22.54 -13.60
N ASP A 497 -10.46 -22.01 -14.63
CA ASP A 497 -11.92 -21.89 -14.62
C ASP A 497 -12.62 -23.26 -14.67
N GLU A 498 -12.09 -24.25 -15.38
CA GLU A 498 -12.70 -25.59 -15.47
C GLU A 498 -12.66 -26.31 -14.12
N GLN A 499 -11.48 -26.29 -13.50
CA GLN A 499 -11.25 -26.85 -12.17
C GLN A 499 -12.05 -26.12 -11.09
N SER A 500 -12.09 -24.79 -11.14
CA SER A 500 -12.89 -23.98 -10.23
C SER A 500 -14.38 -24.31 -10.33
N ILE A 501 -14.93 -24.41 -11.56
CA ILE A 501 -16.33 -24.80 -11.78
C ILE A 501 -16.61 -26.18 -11.21
N MET A 502 -15.69 -27.15 -11.34
CA MET A 502 -15.83 -28.48 -10.76
C MET A 502 -16.00 -28.42 -9.24
N ILE A 503 -15.11 -27.68 -8.56
CA ILE A 503 -15.13 -27.50 -7.11
C ILE A 503 -16.45 -26.86 -6.66
N LEU A 504 -16.87 -25.78 -7.33
CA LEU A 504 -18.11 -25.09 -7.00
C LEU A 504 -19.33 -25.98 -7.25
N ARG A 505 -19.35 -26.78 -8.32
CA ARG A 505 -20.44 -27.74 -8.57
C ARG A 505 -20.55 -28.82 -7.50
N ASN A 506 -19.43 -29.28 -6.98
CA ASN A 506 -19.43 -30.20 -5.84
C ASN A 506 -20.00 -29.54 -4.59
N CYS A 507 -19.68 -28.26 -4.35
CA CYS A 507 -20.33 -27.47 -3.29
C CYS A 507 -21.84 -27.33 -3.54
N HIS A 508 -22.26 -27.04 -4.78
CA HIS A 508 -23.67 -26.93 -5.13
C HIS A 508 -24.44 -28.23 -4.87
N ALA A 509 -23.85 -29.37 -5.21
CA ALA A 509 -24.47 -30.68 -5.02
C ALA A 509 -24.68 -31.04 -3.54
N ALA A 510 -23.78 -30.61 -2.66
CA ALA A 510 -23.84 -30.89 -1.22
C ALA A 510 -24.69 -29.88 -0.42
N MET A 511 -24.94 -28.69 -0.99
CA MET A 511 -25.56 -27.57 -0.30
C MET A 511 -27.09 -27.67 -0.26
N PRO A 512 -27.75 -27.37 0.88
CA PRO A 512 -29.21 -27.26 0.91
C PRO A 512 -29.68 -26.03 0.12
N SER A 513 -30.95 -26.02 -0.31
CA SER A 513 -31.51 -24.94 -1.15
C SER A 513 -31.54 -23.56 -0.49
N ASN A 514 -31.44 -23.48 0.84
CA ASN A 514 -31.33 -22.23 1.59
C ASN A 514 -29.89 -21.91 2.03
N GLY A 515 -28.91 -22.64 1.52
CA GLY A 515 -27.50 -22.48 1.89
C GLY A 515 -26.82 -21.29 1.22
N LYS A 516 -25.57 -21.04 1.62
CA LYS A 516 -24.71 -19.99 1.07
C LYS A 516 -23.33 -20.50 0.69
N LEU A 517 -22.79 -19.96 -0.40
CA LEU A 517 -21.40 -20.11 -0.80
C LEU A 517 -20.65 -18.79 -0.63
N LEU A 518 -19.59 -18.82 0.15
CA LEU A 518 -18.72 -17.68 0.43
C LEU A 518 -17.33 -17.95 -0.12
N LEU A 519 -16.89 -17.19 -1.12
CA LEU A 519 -15.48 -17.12 -1.49
C LEU A 519 -14.84 -15.91 -0.83
N VAL A 520 -13.62 -16.08 -0.33
CA VAL A 520 -12.80 -15.00 0.20
C VAL A 520 -11.53 -14.94 -0.62
N GLU A 521 -11.48 -13.98 -1.54
CA GLU A 521 -10.47 -13.87 -2.59
C GLU A 521 -10.17 -12.39 -2.89
N SER A 522 -9.09 -12.14 -3.65
CA SER A 522 -8.77 -10.80 -4.13
C SER A 522 -9.55 -10.47 -5.40
N VAL A 523 -10.62 -9.69 -5.28
CA VAL A 523 -11.40 -9.26 -6.46
C VAL A 523 -10.62 -8.20 -7.22
N ILE A 524 -10.13 -8.51 -8.42
CA ILE A 524 -9.27 -7.61 -9.18
C ILE A 524 -10.05 -6.38 -9.65
N PRO A 525 -9.66 -5.16 -9.22
CA PRO A 525 -10.29 -3.94 -9.68
C PRO A 525 -9.85 -3.64 -11.11
N THR A 526 -10.75 -3.02 -11.87
CA THR A 526 -10.44 -2.50 -13.20
C THR A 526 -9.51 -1.28 -13.13
N GLY A 527 -8.88 -0.91 -14.25
CA GLY A 527 -8.04 0.28 -14.35
C GLY A 527 -6.58 0.08 -13.94
N ASN A 528 -5.83 1.18 -13.87
CA ASN A 528 -4.37 1.17 -13.77
C ASN A 528 -3.83 1.35 -12.34
N GLU A 529 -4.70 1.55 -11.36
CA GLU A 529 -4.26 1.84 -9.99
C GLU A 529 -3.46 0.67 -9.40
N PRO A 530 -2.44 0.95 -8.56
CA PRO A 530 -1.71 -0.07 -7.84
C PRO A 530 -2.65 -0.90 -6.97
N PHE A 531 -2.58 -2.22 -7.11
CA PHE A 531 -3.32 -3.18 -6.31
C PHE A 531 -2.47 -4.44 -6.19
N ALA A 532 -2.16 -4.91 -4.99
CA ALA A 532 -1.23 -6.03 -4.83
C ALA A 532 -1.78 -7.32 -5.45
N GLY A 533 -3.11 -7.49 -5.47
CA GLY A 533 -3.77 -8.60 -6.16
C GLY A 533 -3.40 -8.75 -7.64
N LYS A 534 -2.94 -7.69 -8.34
CA LYS A 534 -2.46 -7.79 -9.73
C LYS A 534 -1.12 -8.52 -9.86
N PHE A 535 -0.25 -8.40 -8.86
CA PHE A 535 0.98 -9.20 -8.81
C PHE A 535 0.73 -10.59 -8.23
N LEU A 536 -0.25 -10.72 -7.33
CA LEU A 536 -0.73 -12.02 -6.88
C LEU A 536 -1.31 -12.84 -8.05
N ASP A 537 -2.04 -12.21 -8.97
CA ASP A 537 -2.53 -12.84 -10.21
C ASP A 537 -1.41 -13.44 -11.06
N LEU A 538 -0.31 -12.71 -11.23
CA LEU A 538 0.89 -13.25 -11.89
C LEU A 538 1.47 -14.43 -11.09
N ALA A 539 1.49 -14.36 -9.76
CA ALA A 539 1.93 -15.47 -8.94
C ALA A 539 1.04 -16.71 -9.12
N MET A 540 -0.28 -16.53 -9.22
CA MET A 540 -1.25 -17.60 -9.48
C MET A 540 -1.01 -18.24 -10.85
N LEU A 541 -0.78 -17.45 -11.90
CA LEU A 541 -0.44 -17.96 -13.23
C LEU A 541 0.88 -18.76 -13.23
N ILE A 542 1.90 -18.24 -12.55
CA ILE A 542 3.27 -18.79 -12.59
C ILE A 542 3.40 -20.05 -11.73
N VAL A 543 2.75 -20.07 -10.56
CA VAL A 543 2.98 -21.08 -9.54
C VAL A 543 1.92 -22.19 -9.61
N PRO A 544 0.69 -22.03 -9.10
CA PRO A 544 -0.31 -23.09 -9.16
C PRO A 544 -0.93 -23.27 -10.56
N GLY A 545 -0.89 -22.24 -11.42
CA GLY A 545 -1.54 -22.24 -12.73
C GLY A 545 -2.98 -21.71 -12.73
N GLY A 546 -3.40 -21.11 -11.61
CA GLY A 546 -4.70 -20.44 -11.47
C GLY A 546 -4.66 -18.96 -11.86
N LYS A 547 -5.62 -18.19 -11.34
CA LYS A 547 -5.73 -16.75 -11.55
C LYS A 547 -6.57 -16.08 -10.46
N GLU A 548 -6.27 -14.81 -10.20
CA GLU A 548 -7.22 -13.92 -9.55
C GLU A 548 -8.32 -13.53 -10.55
N ARG A 549 -9.47 -13.09 -10.05
CA ARG A 549 -10.64 -12.83 -10.90
C ARG A 549 -11.27 -11.48 -10.61
N THR A 550 -11.82 -10.88 -11.64
CA THR A 550 -12.69 -9.70 -11.55
C THR A 550 -14.07 -10.08 -10.99
N ALA A 551 -14.85 -9.08 -10.57
CA ALA A 551 -16.23 -9.29 -10.11
C ALA A 551 -17.11 -9.94 -11.20
N GLU A 552 -16.89 -9.59 -12.47
CA GLU A 552 -17.57 -10.17 -13.62
C GLU A 552 -17.20 -11.65 -13.83
N GLU A 553 -15.92 -12.00 -13.70
CA GLU A 553 -15.47 -13.38 -13.79
C GLU A 553 -15.99 -14.24 -12.65
N TYR A 554 -16.01 -13.75 -11.41
CA TYR A 554 -16.67 -14.47 -10.31
C TYR A 554 -18.16 -14.65 -10.56
N ARG A 555 -18.86 -13.64 -11.08
CA ARG A 555 -20.28 -13.78 -11.43
C ARG A 555 -20.50 -14.88 -12.47
N ALA A 556 -19.68 -14.94 -13.51
CA ALA A 556 -19.75 -15.99 -14.52
C ALA A 556 -19.42 -17.38 -13.95
N LEU A 557 -18.45 -17.45 -13.05
CA LEU A 557 -18.03 -18.67 -12.38
C LEU A 557 -19.16 -19.24 -11.49
N TYR A 558 -19.77 -18.39 -10.65
CA TYR A 558 -20.94 -18.73 -9.84
C TYR A 558 -22.10 -19.20 -10.73
N ASP A 559 -22.44 -18.44 -11.77
CA ASP A 559 -23.55 -18.73 -12.67
C ASP A 559 -23.43 -20.12 -13.32
N THR A 560 -22.23 -20.43 -13.84
CA THR A 560 -21.92 -21.71 -14.51
C THR A 560 -21.91 -22.90 -13.54
N ALA A 561 -21.64 -22.66 -12.26
CA ALA A 561 -21.63 -23.66 -11.21
C ALA A 561 -23.00 -23.87 -10.54
N GLY A 562 -24.04 -23.13 -10.94
CA GLY A 562 -25.40 -23.26 -10.40
C GLY A 562 -25.71 -22.29 -9.25
N PHE A 563 -24.91 -21.25 -9.05
CA PHE A 563 -25.15 -20.25 -8.01
C PHE A 563 -25.53 -18.89 -8.59
N GLU A 564 -26.29 -18.12 -7.84
CA GLU A 564 -26.48 -16.69 -8.03
C GLU A 564 -25.55 -15.93 -7.08
N LEU A 565 -24.63 -15.12 -7.62
CA LEU A 565 -23.80 -14.21 -6.83
C LEU A 565 -24.68 -13.04 -6.35
N THR A 566 -24.91 -12.95 -5.04
CA THR A 566 -25.82 -11.98 -4.42
C THR A 566 -25.12 -10.66 -4.08
N ARG A 567 -23.89 -10.70 -3.57
CA ARG A 567 -23.11 -9.51 -3.20
C ARG A 567 -21.61 -9.79 -3.09
N ILE A 568 -20.82 -8.73 -3.21
CA ILE A 568 -19.39 -8.71 -2.86
C ILE A 568 -19.22 -7.72 -1.72
N VAL A 569 -18.71 -8.19 -0.59
CA VAL A 569 -18.50 -7.39 0.63
C VAL A 569 -17.01 -7.11 0.75
N GLU A 570 -16.65 -5.83 0.60
CA GLU A 570 -15.27 -5.37 0.80
C GLU A 570 -14.85 -5.50 2.27
N THR A 571 -13.58 -5.81 2.50
CA THR A 571 -13.00 -5.82 3.85
C THR A 571 -12.03 -4.65 4.02
N SER A 572 -11.53 -4.42 5.24
CA SER A 572 -10.44 -3.46 5.48
C SER A 572 -9.06 -3.96 4.98
N HIS A 573 -9.03 -5.12 4.31
CA HIS A 573 -7.87 -5.74 3.68
C HIS A 573 -8.13 -5.91 2.16
N GLU A 574 -7.16 -6.42 1.42
CA GLU A 574 -7.25 -6.60 -0.04
C GLU A 574 -8.21 -7.71 -0.50
N VAL A 575 -8.71 -8.54 0.41
CA VAL A 575 -9.68 -9.60 0.12
C VAL A 575 -11.12 -9.10 0.27
N SER A 576 -12.04 -9.70 -0.49
CA SER A 576 -13.49 -9.47 -0.39
C SER A 576 -14.21 -10.78 -0.10
N VAL A 577 -15.36 -10.71 0.57
CA VAL A 577 -16.29 -11.84 0.73
C VAL A 577 -17.30 -11.81 -0.41
N ILE A 578 -17.21 -12.78 -1.31
CA ILE A 578 -18.10 -12.97 -2.45
C ILE A 578 -19.19 -13.96 -2.03
N GLU A 579 -20.43 -13.48 -1.90
CA GLU A 579 -21.57 -14.27 -1.46
C GLU A 579 -22.39 -14.74 -2.67
N GLY A 580 -22.80 -15.99 -2.66
CA GLY A 580 -23.88 -16.46 -3.52
C GLY A 580 -24.72 -17.57 -2.91
N VAL A 581 -25.85 -17.83 -3.56
CA VAL A 581 -26.88 -18.79 -3.14
C VAL A 581 -27.17 -19.79 -4.27
N PRO A 582 -27.55 -21.04 -3.99
CA PRO A 582 -27.87 -22.03 -5.03
C PRO A 582 -29.12 -21.60 -5.82
N LYS A 583 -29.18 -21.96 -7.11
CA LYS A 583 -30.27 -21.62 -8.03
C LYS A 583 -31.38 -22.67 -8.11
#